data_AF-A0A528G260-F1
#
_entry.id   AF-A0A528G260-F1
#
_cell.length_a   1.000
_cell.length_b   1.000
_cell.length_c   1.000
_cell.angle_alpha   90.00
_cell.angle_beta   90.00
_cell.angle_gamma   90.00
#
_symmetry.space_group_name_H-M   'P 1'
#
loop_
_entity.id
_entity.type
_entity.pdbx_description
1 polymer ?
#
loop_
_entity_poly.entity_id
_entity_poly.type
_entity_poly.pdbx_seq_one_letter_code
_entity_poly.pdbx_strand_id
1 'polypeptide(L)'
;MESPAPSIKVENWLRGEPLTSFEPGKVCIVEFWATWCGPCVDGMPHLMQLQEKYRDSGVEIVGVAASERAPTADEARSTLDAWLTEKFPNLNYRIAFDSTGEMDKLWMEPSFS
;
A
#
# COMPACT_ATOMS: atom_id res chain seq x y z
N MET A 1 17.45 -16.49 5.07
CA MET A 1 16.48 -15.53 5.64
C MET A 1 17.25 -14.39 6.31
N GLU A 2 17.97 -13.55 5.56
CA GLU A 2 18.67 -12.35 6.11
C GLU A 2 18.76 -11.22 5.07
N SER A 3 17.90 -11.22 4.05
CA SER A 3 17.89 -10.15 3.06
C SER A 3 17.07 -8.97 3.60
N PRO A 4 17.56 -7.72 3.48
CA PRO A 4 16.78 -6.55 3.86
C PRO A 4 15.48 -6.49 3.05
N ALA A 5 14.44 -5.88 3.65
CA ALA A 5 13.20 -5.61 2.94
C ALA A 5 13.50 -4.82 1.64
N PRO A 6 12.96 -5.23 0.48
CA PRO A 6 13.12 -4.48 -0.76
C PRO A 6 12.59 -3.04 -0.60
N SER A 7 13.08 -2.09 -1.39
CA SER A 7 12.51 -0.73 -1.36
C SER A 7 11.08 -0.71 -1.93
N ILE A 8 10.28 0.27 -1.50
CA ILE A 8 8.99 0.57 -2.12
C ILE A 8 9.24 1.49 -3.32
N LYS A 9 9.18 0.93 -4.53
CA LYS A 9 9.40 1.64 -5.80
C LYS A 9 8.08 1.75 -6.55
N VAL A 10 7.37 2.84 -6.27
CA VAL A 10 6.00 3.07 -6.74
C VAL A 10 5.96 4.31 -7.62
N GLU A 11 5.02 4.38 -8.55
CA GLU A 11 4.87 5.51 -9.46
C GLU A 11 4.37 6.75 -8.71
N ASN A 12 3.41 6.55 -7.81
CA ASN A 12 2.75 7.64 -7.10
C ASN A 12 2.37 7.25 -5.68
N TRP A 13 2.33 8.27 -4.81
CA TRP A 13 1.71 8.19 -3.49
C TRP A 13 0.39 8.96 -3.56
N LEU A 14 -0.72 8.27 -3.30
CA LEU A 14 -2.07 8.84 -3.34
C LEU A 14 -2.48 9.39 -1.98
N ARG A 15 -2.03 8.78 -0.89
CA ARG A 15 -2.33 9.23 0.48
C ARG A 15 -1.05 9.20 1.32
N GLY A 16 -0.89 10.22 2.17
CA GLY A 16 0.26 10.38 3.05
C GLY A 16 1.57 10.71 2.32
N GLU A 17 2.59 11.04 3.10
CA GLU A 17 3.91 11.37 2.57
C GLU A 17 4.64 10.12 2.07
N PRO A 18 5.44 10.21 0.99
CA PRO A 18 6.24 9.10 0.49
C PRO A 18 7.10 8.43 1.56
N LEU A 19 7.11 7.09 1.60
CA LEU A 19 8.06 6.34 2.42
C LEU A 19 9.40 6.25 1.68
N THR A 20 10.43 6.90 2.21
CA THR A 20 11.77 6.96 1.59
C THR A 20 12.73 5.88 2.08
N SER A 21 12.53 5.36 3.29
CA SER A 21 13.35 4.30 3.88
C SER A 21 12.64 3.60 5.03
N PHE A 22 13.03 2.35 5.33
CA PHE A 22 12.62 1.66 6.56
C PHE A 22 13.55 2.05 7.70
N GLU A 23 12.96 2.51 8.81
CA GLU A 23 13.72 2.90 9.99
C GLU A 23 13.92 1.71 10.94
N PRO A 24 15.14 1.47 11.45
CA PRO A 24 15.37 0.48 12.49
C PRO A 24 14.50 0.73 13.73
N GLY A 25 13.88 -0.32 14.25
CA GLY A 25 13.02 -0.24 15.43
C GLY A 25 11.56 0.15 15.14
N LYS A 26 11.23 0.52 13.89
CA LYS A 26 9.84 0.62 13.43
C LYS A 26 9.38 -0.68 12.78
N VAL A 27 8.09 -0.96 12.89
CA VAL A 27 7.44 -2.09 12.20
C VAL A 27 6.65 -1.52 11.04
N CYS A 28 7.07 -1.86 9.82
CA CYS A 28 6.34 -1.49 8.61
C CYS A 28 5.49 -2.68 8.14
N ILE A 29 4.18 -2.47 8.04
CA ILE A 29 3.24 -3.43 7.45
C ILE A 29 2.95 -2.98 6.02
N VAL A 30 3.40 -3.77 5.05
CA VAL A 30 3.13 -3.55 3.63
C VAL A 30 1.99 -4.46 3.22
N GLU A 31 0.89 -3.89 2.72
CA GLU A 31 -0.28 -4.62 2.26
C GLU A 31 -0.49 -4.39 0.76
N PHE A 32 -0.46 -5.47 -0.03
CA PHE A 32 -0.71 -5.43 -1.46
C PHE A 32 -2.19 -5.69 -1.74
N TRP A 33 -2.84 -4.77 -2.45
CA TRP A 33 -4.30 -4.82 -2.65
C TRP A 33 -4.74 -4.26 -4.00
N ALA A 34 -6.05 -4.34 -4.25
CA ALA A 34 -6.71 -3.67 -5.37
C ALA A 34 -8.18 -3.41 -5.06
N THR A 35 -8.80 -2.43 -5.72
CA THR A 35 -10.22 -2.05 -5.54
C THR A 35 -11.20 -3.20 -5.77
N TRP A 36 -10.84 -4.16 -6.63
CA TRP A 36 -11.65 -5.34 -6.92
C TRP A 36 -11.37 -6.52 -5.96
N CYS A 37 -10.36 -6.42 -5.10
CA CYS A 37 -10.06 -7.44 -4.09
C CYS A 37 -10.98 -7.25 -2.87
N GLY A 38 -12.17 -7.85 -2.88
CA GLY A 38 -13.14 -7.74 -1.79
C GLY A 38 -12.55 -7.97 -0.40
N PRO A 39 -11.86 -9.10 -0.13
CA PRO A 39 -11.26 -9.34 1.18
C PRO A 39 -10.19 -8.31 1.59
N CYS A 40 -9.43 -7.77 0.64
CA CYS A 40 -8.45 -6.72 0.93
C CYS A 40 -9.17 -5.44 1.40
N VAL A 41 -10.20 -5.03 0.65
CA VAL A 41 -11.02 -3.85 0.95
C VAL A 41 -11.72 -3.98 2.31
N ASP A 42 -12.27 -5.15 2.62
CA ASP A 42 -12.88 -5.45 3.94
C ASP A 42 -11.84 -5.43 5.08
N GLY A 43 -10.56 -5.66 4.76
CA GLY A 43 -9.43 -5.60 5.68
C GLY A 43 -8.94 -4.18 5.99
N MET A 44 -9.13 -3.22 5.08
CA MET A 44 -8.62 -1.84 5.23
C MET A 44 -9.08 -1.16 6.54
N PRO A 45 -10.35 -1.26 7.00
CA PRO A 45 -10.75 -0.71 8.30
C PRO A 45 -9.97 -1.29 9.49
N HIS A 46 -9.57 -2.56 9.42
CA HIS A 46 -8.75 -3.18 10.46
C HIS A 46 -7.32 -2.64 10.43
N LEU A 47 -6.76 -2.41 9.24
CA LEU A 47 -5.47 -1.73 9.09
C LEU A 47 -5.54 -0.30 9.66
N MET A 48 -6.62 0.45 9.38
CA MET A 48 -6.80 1.78 9.97
C MET A 48 -6.79 1.76 11.50
N GLN A 49 -7.44 0.77 12.11
CA GLN A 49 -7.43 0.59 13.57
C GLN A 49 -6.04 0.24 14.11
N LEU A 50 -5.29 -0.60 13.40
CA LEU A 50 -3.91 -0.93 13.76
C LEU A 50 -3.00 0.29 13.68
N GLN A 51 -3.12 1.07 12.60
CA GLN A 51 -2.37 2.32 12.44
C GLN A 51 -2.67 3.27 13.59
N GLU A 52 -3.94 3.46 13.94
CA GLU A 52 -4.34 4.37 15.01
C GLU A 52 -3.80 3.90 16.37
N LYS A 53 -3.93 2.59 16.66
CA LYS A 53 -3.55 2.03 17.95
C LYS A 53 -2.04 1.99 18.19
N TYR A 54 -1.24 1.82 17.14
CA TYR A 54 0.18 1.53 17.27
C TYR A 54 1.11 2.56 16.61
N ARG A 55 0.59 3.66 16.05
CA ARG A 55 1.43 4.71 15.45
C ARG A 55 2.51 5.23 16.39
N ASP A 56 2.16 5.48 17.66
CA ASP A 56 3.10 6.02 18.65
C ASP A 56 4.08 4.96 19.16
N SER A 57 3.81 3.69 18.88
CA SER A 57 4.69 2.55 19.15
C SER A 57 5.56 2.18 17.95
N GLY A 58 5.57 3.00 16.90
CA GLY A 58 6.42 2.82 15.73
C GLY A 58 5.86 1.86 14.67
N VAL A 59 4.56 1.58 14.66
CA VAL A 59 3.91 0.85 13.55
C VAL A 59 3.50 1.83 12.45
N GLU A 60 3.91 1.52 11.23
CA GLU A 60 3.52 2.25 10.02
C GLU A 60 2.93 1.28 8.99
N ILE A 61 1.79 1.64 8.42
CA ILE A 61 1.11 0.84 7.39
C ILE A 61 1.26 1.52 6.03
N VAL A 62 1.57 0.72 5.02
CA VAL A 62 1.62 1.12 3.62
C VAL A 62 0.77 0.16 2.79
N GLY A 63 -0.33 0.65 2.24
CA GLY A 63 -1.11 -0.08 1.24
C GLY A 63 -0.55 0.20 -0.16
N VAL A 64 -0.23 -0.84 -0.91
CA VAL A 64 0.27 -0.76 -2.29
C VAL A 64 -0.80 -1.31 -3.22
N ALA A 65 -1.47 -0.42 -3.95
CA ALA A 65 -2.39 -0.80 -5.01
C ALA A 65 -1.57 -1.18 -6.26
N ALA A 66 -1.26 -2.47 -6.39
CA ALA A 66 -0.33 -3.00 -7.40
C ALA A 66 -1.04 -3.70 -8.58
N SER A 67 -2.37 -3.88 -8.50
CA SER A 67 -3.12 -4.70 -9.45
C SER A 67 -4.44 -4.06 -9.90
N GLU A 68 -4.49 -2.74 -9.96
CA GLU A 68 -5.66 -2.04 -10.49
C GLU A 68 -5.91 -2.39 -11.96
N ARG A 69 -7.19 -2.47 -12.34
CA ARG A 69 -7.61 -2.84 -13.70
C ARG A 69 -8.15 -1.63 -14.41
N ALA A 70 -7.37 -1.04 -15.31
CA ALA A 70 -7.81 0.00 -16.23
C ALA A 70 -7.05 -0.09 -17.56
N PRO A 71 -7.57 0.53 -18.64
CA PRO A 71 -6.86 0.62 -19.93
C PRO A 71 -5.49 1.30 -19.86
N THR A 72 -5.31 2.25 -18.93
CA THR A 72 -4.05 3.00 -18.77
C THR A 72 -3.72 3.22 -17.29
N ALA A 73 -2.43 3.44 -16.99
CA ALA A 73 -1.94 3.77 -15.65
C ALA A 73 -2.60 5.03 -15.07
N ASP A 74 -2.74 6.08 -15.89
CA ASP A 74 -3.38 7.33 -15.47
C ASP A 74 -4.86 7.16 -15.13
N GLU A 75 -5.57 6.33 -15.90
CA GLU A 75 -6.97 6.01 -15.64
C GLU A 75 -7.13 5.17 -14.38
N ALA A 76 -6.27 4.16 -14.18
CA ALA A 76 -6.22 3.37 -12.95
C ALA A 76 -5.97 4.26 -11.74
N ARG A 77 -4.93 5.11 -11.79
CA ARG A 77 -4.57 6.04 -10.73
C ARG A 77 -5.70 7.00 -10.38
N SER A 78 -6.31 7.61 -11.39
CA SER A 78 -7.37 8.61 -11.18
C SER A 78 -8.65 7.98 -10.63
N THR A 79 -9.02 6.79 -11.13
CA THR A 79 -10.17 6.04 -10.64
C THR A 79 -9.96 5.57 -9.21
N LEU A 80 -8.75 5.06 -8.90
CA LEU A 80 -8.37 4.66 -7.55
C LEU A 80 -8.42 5.85 -6.58
N ASP A 81 -7.91 7.01 -6.98
CA ASP A 81 -7.92 8.21 -6.14
C ASP A 81 -9.36 8.68 -5.80
N ALA A 82 -10.23 8.71 -6.80
CA ALA A 82 -11.65 9.00 -6.61
C ALA A 82 -12.32 7.96 -5.69
N TRP A 83 -12.06 6.69 -5.93
CA TRP A 83 -12.59 5.59 -5.13
C TRP A 83 -12.16 5.65 -3.67
N LEU A 84 -10.88 5.96 -3.40
CA LEU A 84 -10.37 6.14 -2.03
C LEU A 84 -11.07 7.31 -1.32
N THR A 85 -11.30 8.41 -2.03
CA THR A 85 -12.02 9.57 -1.50
C THR A 85 -13.46 9.24 -1.14
N GLU A 86 -14.15 8.45 -1.96
CA GLU A 86 -15.53 8.07 -1.73
C GLU A 86 -15.66 7.00 -0.64
N LYS A 87 -14.88 5.92 -0.72
CA LYS A 87 -15.03 4.74 0.15
C LYS A 87 -14.29 4.88 1.48
N PHE A 88 -13.15 5.57 1.49
CA PHE A 88 -12.28 5.70 2.65
C PHE A 88 -11.88 7.16 2.90
N PRO A 89 -12.85 8.08 3.11
CA PRO A 89 -12.55 9.51 3.31
C PRO A 89 -11.68 9.79 4.54
N ASN A 90 -11.66 8.87 5.51
CA ASN A 90 -10.90 8.98 6.76
C ASN A 90 -9.69 8.06 6.82
N LEU A 91 -9.19 7.57 5.68
CA LEU A 91 -8.01 6.71 5.63
C LEU A 91 -6.82 7.39 6.33
N ASN A 92 -6.18 6.69 7.27
CA ASN A 92 -5.16 7.26 8.16
C ASN A 92 -3.75 6.69 7.93
N TYR A 93 -3.54 5.91 6.87
CA TYR A 93 -2.25 5.35 6.50
C TYR A 93 -1.93 5.62 5.02
N ARG A 94 -0.69 5.33 4.62
CA ARG A 94 -0.18 5.67 3.29
C ARG A 94 -0.74 4.74 2.23
N ILE A 95 -1.06 5.30 1.06
CA ILE A 95 -1.41 4.52 -0.13
C ILE A 95 -0.47 4.87 -1.25
N ALA A 96 0.18 3.84 -1.78
CA ALA A 96 0.98 3.89 -2.98
C ALA A 96 0.27 3.19 -4.15
N PHE A 97 0.60 3.61 -5.36
CA PHE A 97 0.11 3.04 -6.61
C PHE A 97 1.27 2.54 -7.45
N ASP A 98 1.18 1.30 -7.91
CA ASP A 98 2.10 0.71 -8.88
C ASP A 98 1.30 -0.01 -9.98
N SER A 99 1.49 0.42 -11.22
CA SER A 99 0.99 -0.27 -12.41
C SER A 99 2.11 -0.88 -13.25
N THR A 100 3.36 -0.70 -12.84
CA THR A 100 4.54 -1.20 -13.57
C THR A 100 4.84 -2.67 -13.29
N GLY A 101 4.32 -3.21 -12.18
CA GLY A 101 4.64 -4.54 -11.68
C GLY A 101 6.03 -4.64 -11.05
N GLU A 102 6.72 -3.52 -10.80
CA GLU A 102 8.00 -3.48 -10.07
C GLU A 102 7.80 -4.00 -8.64
N MET A 103 6.69 -3.63 -8.00
CA MET A 103 6.40 -4.08 -6.64
C MET A 103 6.08 -5.57 -6.58
N ASP A 104 5.38 -6.11 -7.57
CA ASP A 104 5.13 -7.55 -7.70
C ASP A 104 6.44 -8.34 -7.76
N LYS A 105 7.38 -7.90 -8.62
CA LYS A 105 8.69 -8.55 -8.78
C LYS A 105 9.56 -8.46 -7.53
N LEU A 106 9.54 -7.32 -6.85
CA LEU A 106 10.39 -7.10 -5.69
C LEU A 106 9.86 -7.81 -4.44
N TRP A 107 8.54 -7.87 -4.28
CA TRP A 107 7.91 -8.32 -3.04
C TRP A 107 7.08 -9.58 -3.21
N MET A 108 6.18 -9.66 -4.19
CA MET A 108 5.25 -10.79 -4.29
C MET A 108 5.91 -12.03 -4.87
N GLU A 109 6.58 -11.96 -6.02
CA GLU A 109 7.24 -13.12 -6.64
C GLU A 109 8.21 -13.84 -5.68
N PRO A 110 9.08 -13.14 -4.92
CA PRO A 110 9.98 -13.78 -3.97
C PRO A 110 9.29 -14.32 -2.73
N SER A 111 8.06 -13.88 -2.42
CA SER A 111 7.29 -14.38 -1.27
C SER A 111 6.72 -15.78 -1.49
N PHE A 112 6.63 -16.23 -2.75
CA PHE A 112 6.11 -17.55 -3.12
C PHE A 112 7.20 -18.60 -3.38
N SER A 113 8.47 -18.22 -3.27
CA SER A 113 9.64 -19.09 -3.44
C SER A 113 10.28 -19.48 -2.12
#